data_AF-A0A8D8GL18-F1
#
_entry.id   AF-A0A8D8GL18-F1
#
_cell.length_a   1.000
_cell.length_b   1.000
_cell.length_c   1.000
_cell.angle_alpha   90.00
_cell.angle_beta   90.00
_cell.angle_gamma   90.00
#
_symmetry.space_group_name_H-M   'P 1'
#
loop_
_entity.id
_entity.type
_entity.pdbx_description
1 polymer ?
#
loop_
_entity_poly.entity_id
_entity_poly.type
_entity_poly.pdbx_seq_one_letter_code
_entity_poly.pdbx_strand_id
1 'polypeptide(L)'
;MIKLESLVEDCDISTQEGIEEACRRIASREKDVDSRLEEILSQQCQLEGKMRNIGLALAGLGVVGDKTRNLSTQIDHTSQLAEKVSAKVRRLDEARSRVSECQQRVHDLIDLQLCSQGVITAIKEEDFEKGAVHVNRFLAMDKNLLQKTADDVSGSITSVSKAVSTLEQAATQIRQVVNLKFDEAVKKDDLASVERFFKIFPLLGMHDEGLAKFMTYICTKLQAKAQKELRSSMDIAKAEKRTTVAYSDTLTVLLENIARVVEVNQAIIENCYGAGRLVPVIAILQRECDDEVVKLVLEFNKNRQIGRRVAQINDFIKNSGNTAAMGHYRKPSGGGSMDKLNAKDIDALIGEITIIHSRAELYVKFIRRRCANDLDKSSLDQEAKDAKLNELNEILQKKPSEHADAGSSWNLPSLRTLLHGRKRLESDRPGQSGAGAAMFQHVGRRVLYHSQVHS
;
A
#
# COMPACT_ATOMS: atom_id res chain seq x y z
N MET A 1 24.95 30.32 99.29
CA MET A 1 25.96 30.64 100.32
C MET A 1 25.76 29.69 101.48
N ILE A 2 26.58 28.64 101.54
CA ILE A 2 26.65 27.76 102.73
C ILE A 2 27.49 28.54 103.75
N LYS A 3 26.94 28.78 104.94
CA LYS A 3 27.61 29.55 105.99
C LYS A 3 28.79 28.74 106.54
N LEU A 4 29.94 29.40 106.72
CA LEU A 4 31.14 28.84 107.34
C LEU A 4 30.82 28.16 108.69
N GLU A 5 29.82 28.66 109.40
CA GLU A 5 29.30 28.14 110.68
C GLU A 5 28.98 26.63 110.60
N SER A 6 28.35 26.16 109.52
CA SER A 6 27.95 24.75 109.37
C SER A 6 29.09 23.75 109.08
N LEU A 7 30.29 24.26 108.75
CA LEU A 7 31.46 23.42 108.46
C LEU A 7 32.33 23.15 109.70
N VAL A 8 32.13 23.95 110.75
CA VAL A 8 32.93 23.92 111.99
C VAL A 8 32.10 23.42 113.18
N GLU A 9 30.76 23.37 113.07
CA GLU A 9 29.84 22.99 114.15
C GLU A 9 30.08 21.60 114.78
N ASP A 10 30.64 20.63 114.03
CA ASP A 10 30.88 19.26 114.52
C ASP A 10 32.36 18.99 114.90
N CYS A 11 33.26 19.98 114.83
CA CYS A 11 34.70 19.80 115.10
C CYS A 11 35.08 20.45 116.43
N ASP A 12 35.68 19.69 117.35
CA ASP A 12 36.05 20.17 118.69
C ASP A 12 37.30 21.06 118.64
N ILE A 13 37.06 22.37 118.57
CA ILE A 13 38.06 23.44 118.35
C ILE A 13 39.05 23.64 119.51
N SER A 14 38.90 22.89 120.60
CA SER A 14 39.78 22.97 121.78
C SER A 14 41.00 22.02 121.73
N THR A 15 41.13 21.19 120.68
CA THR A 15 42.24 20.22 120.51
C THR A 15 42.94 20.42 119.17
N GLN A 16 44.27 20.18 119.13
CA GLN A 16 45.09 20.38 117.93
C GLN A 16 44.61 19.49 116.76
N GLU A 17 44.15 18.27 117.03
CA GLU A 17 43.60 17.35 116.02
C GLU A 17 42.26 17.83 115.45
N GLY A 18 41.38 18.45 116.26
CA GLY A 18 40.09 18.98 115.81
C GLY A 18 40.25 20.21 114.90
N ILE A 19 41.26 21.05 115.17
CA ILE A 19 41.65 22.16 114.30
C ILE A 19 42.24 21.64 112.98
N GLU A 20 43.10 20.61 113.03
CA GLU A 20 43.65 19.98 111.81
C GLU A 20 42.56 19.33 110.95
N GLU A 21 41.55 18.70 111.56
CA GLU A 21 40.42 18.10 110.83
C GLU A 21 39.49 19.15 110.21
N ALA A 22 39.19 20.23 110.94
CA ALA A 22 38.45 21.37 110.40
C ALA A 22 39.22 22.01 109.23
N CYS A 23 40.54 22.19 109.36
CA CYS A 23 41.41 22.68 108.28
C CYS A 23 41.43 21.74 107.07
N ARG A 24 41.50 20.41 107.27
CA ARG A 24 41.43 19.42 106.16
C ARG A 24 40.08 19.47 105.46
N ARG A 25 38.98 19.60 106.20
CA ARG A 25 37.63 19.67 105.66
C ARG A 25 37.37 20.97 104.89
N ILE A 26 37.88 22.09 105.39
CA ILE A 26 37.89 23.38 104.67
C ILE A 26 38.74 23.27 103.41
N ALA A 27 39.98 22.75 103.49
CA ALA A 27 40.87 22.60 102.34
C ALA A 27 40.30 21.66 101.26
N SER A 28 39.64 20.55 101.67
CA SER A 28 38.96 19.67 100.73
C SER A 28 37.78 20.35 100.04
N ARG A 29 37.06 21.23 100.76
CA ARG A 29 35.92 21.95 100.20
C ARG A 29 36.36 23.12 99.33
N GLU A 30 37.43 23.83 99.70
CA GLU A 30 38.10 24.80 98.84
C GLU A 30 38.52 24.14 97.53
N LYS A 31 39.16 22.97 97.58
CA LYS A 31 39.55 22.22 96.38
C LYS A 31 38.35 21.78 95.52
N ASP A 32 37.25 21.36 96.14
CA ASP A 32 36.00 21.02 95.43
C ASP A 32 35.38 22.27 94.76
N VAL A 33 35.35 23.39 95.48
CA VAL A 33 34.86 24.68 94.95
C VAL A 33 35.76 25.19 93.83
N ASP A 34 37.08 25.12 93.97
CA ASP A 34 38.05 25.52 92.96
C ASP A 34 37.90 24.66 91.71
N SER A 35 37.74 23.33 91.86
CA SER A 35 37.54 22.44 90.71
C SER A 35 36.24 22.74 89.94
N ARG A 36 35.15 23.05 90.65
CA ARG A 36 33.88 23.47 90.03
C ARG A 36 33.98 24.86 89.40
N LEU A 37 34.74 25.77 90.00
CA LEU A 37 34.98 27.10 89.46
C LEU A 37 35.78 27.00 88.15
N GLU A 38 36.82 26.17 88.13
CA GLU A 38 37.65 25.92 86.96
C GLU A 38 36.85 25.26 85.83
N GLU A 39 35.94 24.33 86.16
CA GLU A 39 35.00 23.75 85.21
C GLU A 39 34.07 24.83 84.60
N ILE A 40 33.45 25.67 85.43
CA ILE A 40 32.55 26.75 84.97
C ILE A 40 33.30 27.80 84.13
N LEU A 41 34.51 28.18 84.54
CA LEU A 41 35.35 29.12 83.80
C LEU A 41 35.78 28.53 82.44
N SER A 42 36.07 27.23 82.37
CA SER A 42 36.38 26.55 81.12
C SER A 42 35.17 26.52 80.17
N GLN A 43 33.96 26.33 80.71
CA GLN A 43 32.71 26.36 79.94
C GLN A 43 32.42 27.77 79.42
N GLN A 44 32.71 28.81 80.20
CA GLN A 44 32.55 30.21 79.76
C GLN A 44 33.37 30.51 78.51
N CYS A 45 34.62 30.09 78.45
CA CYS A 45 35.48 30.28 77.27
C CYS A 45 34.90 29.59 76.02
N GLN A 46 34.38 28.37 76.17
CA GLN A 46 33.72 27.65 75.08
C GLN A 46 32.41 28.32 74.64
N LEU A 47 31.63 28.84 75.60
CA LEU A 47 30.37 29.52 75.33
C LEU A 47 30.60 30.84 74.58
N GLU A 48 31.60 31.62 74.98
CA GLU A 48 32.02 32.85 74.29
C GLU A 48 32.48 32.57 72.86
N GLY A 49 33.24 31.47 72.64
CA GLY A 49 33.61 31.02 71.31
C GLY A 49 32.40 30.67 70.44
N LYS A 50 31.43 29.92 70.99
CA LYS A 50 30.16 29.61 70.30
C LYS A 50 29.34 30.87 70.03
N MET A 51 29.25 31.82 70.96
CA MET A 51 28.57 33.10 70.76
C MET A 51 29.22 33.93 69.65
N ARG A 52 30.56 34.00 69.58
CA ARG A 52 31.25 34.65 68.45
C ARG A 52 30.94 33.98 67.13
N ASN A 53 30.97 32.64 67.08
CA ASN A 53 30.66 31.90 65.87
C ASN A 53 29.21 32.11 65.42
N ILE A 54 28.26 32.16 66.35
CA ILE A 54 26.87 32.52 66.07
C ILE A 54 26.78 33.95 65.56
N GLY A 55 27.49 34.92 66.16
CA GLY A 55 27.52 36.30 65.70
C GLY A 55 28.04 36.45 64.26
N LEU A 56 29.13 35.74 63.93
CA LEU A 56 29.68 35.69 62.57
C LEU A 56 28.71 35.02 61.59
N ALA A 57 28.07 33.92 61.99
CA ALA A 57 27.06 33.24 61.17
C ALA A 57 25.81 34.12 60.95
N LEU A 58 25.37 34.89 61.96
CA LEU A 58 24.25 35.82 61.86
C LEU A 58 24.55 36.95 60.87
N ALA A 59 25.76 37.50 60.92
CA ALA A 59 26.21 38.50 59.95
C ALA A 59 26.27 37.93 58.52
N GLY A 60 26.76 36.70 58.37
CA GLY A 60 26.74 35.97 57.10
C GLY A 60 25.31 35.72 56.58
N LEU A 61 24.38 35.38 57.47
CA LEU A 61 22.97 35.15 57.13
C LEU A 61 22.28 36.45 56.67
N GLY A 62 22.63 37.60 57.25
CA GLY A 62 22.14 38.90 56.81
C GLY A 62 22.56 39.20 55.36
N VAL A 63 23.84 39.00 55.04
CA VAL A 63 24.35 39.17 53.67
C VAL A 63 23.71 38.19 52.68
N VAL A 64 23.49 36.94 53.10
CA VAL A 64 22.78 35.96 52.28
C VAL A 64 21.32 36.39 52.08
N GLY A 65 20.64 36.87 53.13
CA GLY A 65 19.29 37.41 53.04
C GLY A 65 19.17 38.55 52.04
N ASP A 66 20.10 39.50 52.08
CA ASP A 66 20.15 40.62 51.13
C ASP A 66 20.39 40.13 49.68
N LYS A 67 21.33 39.19 49.49
CA LYS A 67 21.59 38.59 48.17
C LYS A 67 20.38 37.81 47.65
N THR A 68 19.70 37.04 48.50
CA THR A 68 18.48 36.31 48.14
C THR A 68 17.35 37.27 47.80
N ARG A 69 17.22 38.39 48.51
CA ARG A 69 16.24 39.44 48.18
C ARG A 69 16.54 40.07 46.82
N ASN A 70 17.80 40.40 46.55
CA ASN A 70 18.22 40.94 45.26
C ASN A 70 18.03 39.93 44.12
N LEU A 71 18.27 38.64 44.38
CA LEU A 71 18.00 37.59 43.40
C LEU A 71 16.50 37.45 43.14
N SER A 72 15.68 37.49 44.18
CA SER A 72 14.22 37.43 44.05
C SER A 72 13.68 38.59 43.21
N THR A 73 14.20 39.81 43.40
CA THR A 73 13.78 40.96 42.58
C THR A 73 14.27 40.84 41.13
N GLN A 74 15.47 40.31 40.90
CA GLN A 74 15.95 40.02 39.55
C GLN A 74 15.12 38.93 38.85
N ILE A 75 14.73 37.88 39.56
CA ILE A 75 13.87 36.81 39.03
C ILE A 75 12.49 37.37 38.67
N ASP A 76 11.90 38.19 39.54
CA ASP A 76 10.61 38.84 39.26
C ASP A 76 10.70 39.75 38.03
N HIS A 77 11.76 40.57 37.93
CA HIS A 77 11.98 41.40 36.75
C HIS A 77 12.17 40.57 35.47
N THR A 78 12.92 39.47 35.56
CA THR A 78 13.15 38.56 34.43
C THR A 78 11.86 37.86 34.01
N SER A 79 11.03 37.45 34.97
CA SER A 79 9.72 36.85 34.72
C SER A 79 8.79 37.82 33.99
N GLN A 80 8.68 39.05 34.49
CA GLN A 80 7.87 40.09 33.85
C GLN A 80 8.36 40.43 32.44
N LEU A 81 9.69 40.45 32.22
CA LEU A 81 10.24 40.65 30.88
C LEU A 81 9.90 39.48 29.96
N ALA A 82 10.09 38.24 30.41
CA ALA A 82 9.76 37.04 29.65
C ALA A 82 8.27 36.98 29.28
N GLU A 83 7.37 37.36 30.19
CA GLU A 83 5.94 37.44 29.92
C GLU A 83 5.61 38.51 28.86
N LYS A 84 6.22 39.70 28.97
CA LYS A 84 6.06 40.77 27.96
C LYS A 84 6.60 40.37 26.59
N VAL A 85 7.75 39.69 26.55
CA VAL A 85 8.35 39.20 25.29
C VAL A 85 7.48 38.11 24.70
N SER A 86 7.02 37.14 25.49
CA SER A 86 6.15 36.05 25.03
C SER A 86 4.84 36.58 24.46
N ALA A 87 4.22 37.56 25.13
CA ALA A 87 3.00 38.20 24.63
C ALA A 87 3.23 38.93 23.30
N LYS A 88 4.37 39.61 23.13
CA LYS A 88 4.74 40.24 21.85
C LYS A 88 4.99 39.22 20.75
N VAL A 89 5.68 38.12 21.05
CA VAL A 89 5.95 37.02 20.10
C VAL A 89 4.64 36.38 19.66
N ARG A 90 3.72 36.06 20.58
CA ARG A 90 2.39 35.53 20.21
C ARG A 90 1.62 36.45 19.27
N ARG A 91 1.59 37.76 19.56
CA ARG A 91 0.94 38.75 18.68
C ARG A 91 1.62 38.84 17.31
N LEU A 92 2.95 38.74 17.27
CA LEU A 92 3.71 38.71 16.02
C LEU A 92 3.40 37.45 15.21
N ASP A 93 3.34 36.28 15.87
CA ASP A 93 3.05 35.00 15.22
C ASP A 93 1.63 34.98 14.67
N GLU A 94 0.65 35.50 15.41
CA GLU A 94 -0.72 35.69 14.92
C GLU A 94 -0.76 36.62 13.70
N ALA A 95 -0.06 37.75 13.75
CA ALA A 95 0.02 38.67 12.62
C ALA A 95 0.69 38.01 11.40
N ARG A 96 1.79 37.27 11.62
CA ARG A 96 2.50 36.52 10.57
C ARG A 96 1.62 35.44 9.96
N SER A 97 0.87 34.70 10.77
CA SER A 97 -0.07 33.68 10.32
C SER A 97 -1.16 34.30 9.45
N ARG A 98 -1.78 35.41 9.88
CA ARG A 98 -2.76 36.15 9.08
C ARG A 98 -2.20 36.69 7.76
N VAL A 99 -0.96 37.21 7.77
CA VAL A 99 -0.29 37.68 6.55
C VAL A 99 -0.02 36.51 5.60
N SER A 100 0.45 35.37 6.10
CA SER A 100 0.67 34.17 5.30
C SER A 100 -0.62 33.66 4.67
N GLU A 101 -1.73 33.68 5.42
CA GLU A 101 -3.05 33.29 4.92
C GLU A 101 -3.53 34.26 3.82
N CYS A 102 -3.40 35.57 4.04
CA CYS A 102 -3.75 36.58 3.04
C CYS A 102 -2.91 36.43 1.76
N GLN A 103 -1.60 36.16 1.90
CA GLN A 103 -0.71 35.91 0.76
C GLN A 103 -1.16 34.68 -0.05
N GLN A 104 -1.54 33.59 0.62
CA GLN A 104 -2.06 32.40 -0.05
C GLN A 104 -3.37 32.72 -0.80
N ARG A 105 -4.32 33.41 -0.14
CA ARG A 105 -5.58 33.84 -0.77
C ARG A 105 -5.37 34.71 -2.01
N VAL A 106 -4.41 35.63 -1.98
CA VAL A 106 -4.05 36.47 -3.13
C VAL A 106 -3.47 35.62 -4.27
N HIS A 107 -2.60 34.65 -3.94
CA HIS A 107 -2.06 33.72 -4.94
C HIS A 107 -3.16 32.90 -5.61
N ASP A 108 -4.09 32.36 -4.82
CA ASP A 108 -5.22 31.57 -5.30
C ASP A 108 -6.15 32.42 -6.19
N LEU A 109 -6.37 33.69 -5.87
CA LEU A 109 -7.15 34.61 -6.71
C LEU A 109 -6.47 34.92 -8.05
N ILE A 110 -5.15 35.15 -8.04
CA ILE A 110 -4.37 35.36 -9.26
C ILE A 110 -4.43 34.10 -10.13
N ASP A 111 -4.25 32.93 -9.52
CA ASP A 111 -4.33 31.65 -10.21
C ASP A 111 -5.70 31.38 -10.79
N LEU A 112 -6.78 31.72 -10.07
CA LEU A 112 -8.15 31.61 -10.57
C LEU A 112 -8.36 32.48 -11.82
N GLN A 113 -7.89 33.73 -11.80
CA GLN A 113 -7.98 34.62 -12.95
C GLN A 113 -7.16 34.11 -14.14
N LEU A 114 -5.93 33.66 -13.89
CA LEU A 114 -5.06 33.08 -14.93
C LEU A 114 -5.65 31.81 -15.52
N CYS A 115 -6.22 30.92 -14.70
CA CYS A 115 -6.88 29.73 -15.19
C CYS A 115 -8.13 30.09 -15.99
N SER A 116 -8.97 31.00 -15.50
CA SER A 116 -10.19 31.41 -16.23
C SER A 116 -9.85 32.00 -17.59
N GLN A 117 -8.85 32.87 -17.68
CA GLN A 117 -8.43 33.47 -18.95
C GLN A 117 -7.72 32.45 -19.85
N GLY A 118 -6.82 31.64 -19.28
CA GLY A 118 -6.05 30.63 -19.99
C GLY A 118 -6.93 29.55 -20.60
N VAL A 119 -7.96 29.08 -19.89
CA VAL A 119 -8.90 28.08 -20.42
C VAL A 119 -9.71 28.64 -21.58
N ILE A 120 -10.19 29.89 -21.51
CA ILE A 120 -10.94 30.51 -22.61
C ILE A 120 -10.06 30.66 -23.85
N THR A 121 -8.80 31.08 -23.68
CA THR A 121 -7.85 31.19 -24.79
C THR A 121 -7.53 29.80 -25.38
N ALA A 122 -7.28 28.81 -24.54
CA ALA A 122 -7.02 27.43 -24.97
C ALA A 122 -8.18 26.82 -25.77
N ILE A 123 -9.44 27.10 -25.39
CA ILE A 123 -10.61 26.67 -26.16
C ILE A 123 -10.66 27.36 -27.53
N LYS A 124 -10.30 28.64 -27.62
CA LYS A 124 -10.28 29.39 -28.89
C LYS A 124 -9.17 28.93 -29.84
N GLU A 125 -8.01 28.56 -29.28
CA GLU A 125 -6.85 28.07 -30.05
C GLU A 125 -6.94 26.56 -30.34
N GLU A 126 -8.00 25.88 -29.89
CA GLU A 126 -8.16 24.43 -29.94
C GLU A 126 -7.01 23.64 -29.27
N ASP A 127 -6.31 24.26 -28.32
CA ASP A 127 -5.22 23.66 -27.55
C ASP A 127 -5.75 23.05 -26.24
N PHE A 128 -6.29 21.84 -26.35
CA PHE A 128 -6.90 21.14 -25.21
C PHE A 128 -5.89 20.71 -24.13
N GLU A 129 -4.59 20.62 -24.44
CA GLU A 129 -3.56 20.26 -23.46
C GLU A 129 -3.35 21.38 -22.46
N LYS A 130 -3.13 22.61 -22.95
CA LYS A 130 -3.02 23.78 -22.08
C LYS A 130 -4.32 24.01 -21.30
N GLY A 131 -5.47 23.84 -21.98
CA GLY A 131 -6.78 23.93 -21.33
C GLY A 131 -6.92 22.95 -20.16
N ALA A 132 -6.50 21.70 -20.35
CA ALA A 132 -6.56 20.68 -19.31
C ALA A 132 -5.60 20.96 -18.14
N VAL A 133 -4.41 21.51 -18.39
CA VAL A 133 -3.48 21.94 -17.32
C VAL A 133 -4.12 23.03 -16.44
N HIS A 134 -4.77 24.03 -17.06
CA HIS A 134 -5.46 25.07 -16.30
C HIS A 134 -6.67 24.53 -15.53
N VAL A 135 -7.42 23.59 -16.11
CA VAL A 135 -8.52 22.90 -15.40
C VAL A 135 -7.99 22.07 -14.25
N ASN A 136 -6.88 21.35 -14.42
CA ASN A 136 -6.26 20.56 -13.35
C ASN A 136 -5.84 21.45 -12.17
N ARG A 137 -5.20 22.59 -12.46
CA ARG A 137 -4.83 23.57 -11.43
C ARG A 137 -6.05 24.10 -10.68
N PHE A 138 -7.15 24.36 -11.39
CA PHE A 138 -8.42 24.74 -10.77
C PHE A 138 -9.01 23.62 -9.90
N LEU A 139 -8.97 22.36 -10.35
CA LEU A 139 -9.44 21.21 -9.56
C LEU A 139 -8.61 20.95 -8.31
N ALA A 140 -7.32 21.29 -8.34
CA ALA A 140 -6.42 21.20 -7.18
C ALA A 140 -6.63 22.33 -6.16
N MET A 141 -7.34 23.40 -6.52
CA MET A 141 -7.60 24.55 -5.65
C MET A 141 -8.82 24.28 -4.74
N ASP A 142 -8.72 24.68 -3.47
CA ASP A 142 -9.82 24.45 -2.51
C ASP A 142 -10.99 25.39 -2.79
N LYS A 143 -12.07 24.84 -3.35
CA LYS A 143 -13.31 25.57 -3.63
C LYS A 143 -13.90 26.25 -2.40
N ASN A 144 -13.75 25.67 -1.20
CA ASN A 144 -14.29 26.24 0.03
C ASN A 144 -13.51 27.48 0.45
N LEU A 145 -12.19 27.50 0.20
CA LEU A 145 -11.32 28.64 0.49
C LEU A 145 -11.59 29.79 -0.48
N LEU A 146 -11.81 29.48 -1.76
CA LEU A 146 -12.21 30.47 -2.77
C LEU A 146 -13.56 31.11 -2.46
N GLN A 147 -14.54 30.32 -2.02
CA GLN A 147 -15.87 30.82 -1.69
C GLN A 147 -15.85 31.71 -0.43
N LYS A 148 -15.10 31.33 0.61
CA LYS A 148 -14.86 32.19 1.79
C LYS A 148 -14.15 33.49 1.43
N THR A 149 -13.17 33.42 0.52
CA THR A 149 -12.44 34.60 0.04
C THR A 149 -13.34 35.55 -0.77
N ALA A 150 -14.32 35.01 -1.50
CA ALA A 150 -15.33 35.82 -2.17
C ALA A 150 -16.20 36.56 -1.15
N ASP A 151 -16.72 35.88 -0.13
CA ASP A 151 -17.62 36.46 0.89
C ASP A 151 -16.94 37.58 1.72
N ASP A 152 -15.64 37.44 2.02
CA ASP A 152 -14.87 38.44 2.78
C ASP A 152 -14.58 39.73 1.98
N VAL A 153 -14.60 39.67 0.63
CA VAL A 153 -14.28 40.81 -0.25
C VAL A 153 -15.55 41.28 -0.94
N SER A 154 -16.29 42.15 -0.26
CA SER A 154 -17.61 42.70 -0.65
C SER A 154 -17.70 43.37 -2.04
N GLY A 155 -16.58 43.53 -2.77
CA GLY A 155 -16.52 44.04 -4.15
C GLY A 155 -16.09 43.02 -5.22
N SER A 156 -15.63 41.82 -4.84
CA SER A 156 -15.08 40.81 -5.77
C SER A 156 -15.94 39.55 -5.90
N ILE A 157 -17.01 39.42 -5.08
CA ILE A 157 -17.95 38.28 -5.08
C ILE A 157 -18.42 37.93 -6.49
N THR A 158 -18.78 38.95 -7.29
CA THR A 158 -19.28 38.76 -8.65
C THR A 158 -18.19 38.33 -9.63
N SER A 159 -16.94 38.73 -9.43
CA SER A 159 -15.83 38.39 -10.31
C SER A 159 -15.29 36.97 -10.06
N VAL A 160 -15.18 36.58 -8.78
CA VAL A 160 -14.69 35.26 -8.35
C VAL A 160 -15.74 34.20 -8.68
N SER A 161 -17.00 34.43 -8.30
CA SER A 161 -18.10 33.51 -8.60
C SER A 161 -18.30 33.32 -10.11
N LYS A 162 -18.18 34.40 -10.90
CA LYS A 162 -18.24 34.32 -12.36
C LYS A 162 -17.05 33.56 -12.96
N ALA A 163 -15.82 33.77 -12.45
CA ALA A 163 -14.64 33.04 -12.91
C ALA A 163 -14.76 31.54 -12.61
N VAL A 164 -15.24 31.17 -11.42
CA VAL A 164 -15.52 29.77 -11.04
C VAL A 164 -16.58 29.16 -11.98
N SER A 165 -17.72 29.83 -12.18
CA SER A 165 -18.77 29.33 -13.08
C SER A 165 -18.27 29.20 -14.53
N THR A 166 -17.48 30.16 -15.00
CA THR A 166 -16.89 30.12 -16.35
C THR A 166 -15.92 28.95 -16.49
N LEU A 167 -15.09 28.69 -15.47
CA LEU A 167 -14.18 27.55 -15.43
C LEU A 167 -14.91 26.21 -15.39
N GLU A 168 -16.01 26.10 -14.65
CA GLU A 168 -16.81 24.87 -14.61
C GLU A 168 -17.48 24.57 -15.95
N GLN A 169 -18.02 25.60 -16.62
CA GLN A 169 -18.56 25.48 -17.97
C GLN A 169 -17.48 25.07 -18.97
N ALA A 170 -16.34 25.75 -18.93
CA ALA A 170 -15.23 25.49 -19.83
C ALA A 170 -14.60 24.10 -19.59
N ALA A 171 -14.48 23.67 -18.34
CA ALA A 171 -14.04 22.31 -18.01
C ALA A 171 -15.00 21.26 -18.57
N THR A 172 -16.32 21.49 -18.48
CA THR A 172 -17.33 20.59 -19.05
C THR A 172 -17.22 20.53 -20.58
N GLN A 173 -17.02 21.68 -21.23
CA GLN A 173 -16.81 21.75 -22.68
C GLN A 173 -15.54 21.00 -23.11
N ILE A 174 -14.40 21.22 -22.44
CA ILE A 174 -13.15 20.51 -22.76
C ILE A 174 -13.33 19.01 -22.57
N ARG A 175 -13.99 18.56 -21.49
CA ARG A 175 -14.27 17.14 -21.26
C ARG A 175 -15.09 16.53 -22.41
N GLN A 176 -16.10 17.22 -22.92
CA GLN A 176 -16.91 16.73 -24.03
C GLN A 176 -16.10 16.67 -25.34
N VAL A 177 -15.35 17.73 -25.65
CA VAL A 177 -14.56 17.80 -26.90
C VAL A 177 -13.43 16.77 -26.89
N VAL A 178 -12.72 16.61 -25.76
CA VAL A 178 -11.66 15.59 -25.62
C VAL A 178 -12.22 14.18 -25.80
N ASN A 179 -13.41 13.89 -25.26
CA ASN A 179 -14.06 12.59 -25.47
C ASN A 179 -14.38 12.35 -26.96
N LEU A 180 -14.98 13.33 -27.64
CA LEU A 180 -15.29 13.22 -29.07
C LEU A 180 -14.02 13.05 -29.91
N LYS A 181 -12.98 13.84 -29.63
CA LYS A 181 -11.70 13.78 -30.35
C LYS A 181 -10.94 12.48 -30.09
N PHE A 182 -11.04 11.92 -28.88
CA PHE A 182 -10.51 10.60 -28.57
C PHE A 182 -11.20 9.52 -29.41
N ASP A 183 -12.54 9.52 -29.45
CA ASP A 183 -13.29 8.54 -30.23
C ASP A 183 -13.03 8.67 -31.74
N GLU A 184 -12.84 9.90 -32.25
CA GLU A 184 -12.38 10.16 -33.62
C GLU A 184 -10.97 9.60 -33.88
N ALA A 185 -10.04 9.80 -32.96
CA ALA A 185 -8.67 9.30 -33.07
C ALA A 185 -8.62 7.77 -33.07
N VAL A 186 -9.43 7.14 -32.20
CA VAL A 186 -9.60 5.68 -32.16
C VAL A 186 -10.13 5.15 -33.50
N LYS A 187 -11.11 5.82 -34.12
CA LYS A 187 -11.65 5.42 -35.44
C LYS A 187 -10.63 5.58 -36.57
N LYS A 188 -9.77 6.60 -36.51
CA LYS A 188 -8.71 6.85 -37.50
C LYS A 188 -7.45 6.02 -37.28
N ASP A 189 -7.38 5.29 -36.17
CA ASP A 189 -6.21 4.52 -35.74
C ASP A 189 -4.92 5.34 -35.58
N ASP A 190 -5.06 6.58 -35.10
CA ASP A 190 -3.92 7.47 -34.86
C ASP A 190 -3.37 7.28 -33.44
N LEU A 191 -2.33 6.45 -33.31
CA LEU A 191 -1.67 6.15 -32.04
C LEU A 191 -1.16 7.40 -31.32
N ALA A 192 -0.60 8.37 -32.06
CA ALA A 192 -0.02 9.56 -31.47
C ALA A 192 -1.11 10.44 -30.83
N SER A 193 -2.23 10.62 -31.53
CA SER A 193 -3.38 11.35 -30.98
C SER A 193 -4.04 10.63 -29.81
N VAL A 194 -4.19 9.30 -29.87
CA VAL A 194 -4.75 8.51 -28.76
C VAL A 194 -3.90 8.65 -27.50
N GLU A 195 -2.58 8.54 -27.59
CA GLU A 195 -1.67 8.74 -26.45
C GLU A 195 -1.73 10.17 -25.91
N ARG A 196 -1.85 11.16 -26.80
CA ARG A 196 -1.96 12.57 -26.44
C ARG A 196 -3.22 12.83 -25.61
N PHE A 197 -4.38 12.40 -26.10
CA PHE A 197 -5.64 12.54 -25.38
C PHE A 197 -5.67 11.67 -24.11
N PHE A 198 -5.02 10.50 -24.10
CA PHE A 198 -4.90 9.65 -22.92
C PHE A 198 -4.21 10.36 -21.74
N LYS A 199 -3.21 11.23 -22.02
CA LYS A 199 -2.54 12.06 -21.00
C LYS A 199 -3.38 13.22 -20.49
N ILE A 200 -4.41 13.63 -21.24
CA ILE A 200 -5.30 14.74 -20.89
C ILE A 200 -6.39 14.30 -19.89
N PHE A 201 -6.92 13.07 -20.00
CA PHE A 201 -7.99 12.59 -19.12
C PHE A 201 -7.69 12.72 -17.61
N PRO A 202 -6.48 12.39 -17.12
CA PRO A 202 -6.13 12.60 -15.70
C PRO A 202 -6.22 14.06 -15.28
N LEU A 203 -5.75 14.98 -16.13
CA LEU A 203 -5.75 16.42 -15.85
C LEU A 203 -7.17 16.98 -15.72
N LEU A 204 -8.15 16.33 -16.35
CA LEU A 204 -9.56 16.70 -16.27
C LEU A 204 -10.29 16.04 -15.09
N GLY A 205 -9.61 15.21 -14.28
CA GLY A 205 -10.22 14.43 -13.21
C GLY A 205 -11.05 13.24 -13.68
N MET A 206 -10.89 12.81 -14.94
CA MET A 206 -11.64 11.72 -15.57
C MET A 206 -10.81 10.44 -15.66
N HIS A 207 -10.23 10.02 -14.53
CA HIS A 207 -9.27 8.93 -14.49
C HIS A 207 -9.87 7.58 -14.93
N ASP A 208 -11.03 7.20 -14.39
CA ASP A 208 -11.61 5.88 -14.68
C ASP A 208 -12.19 5.76 -16.09
N GLU A 209 -12.81 6.83 -16.59
CA GLU A 209 -13.36 6.85 -17.94
C GLU A 209 -12.26 6.82 -19.01
N GLY A 210 -11.21 7.64 -18.84
CA GLY A 210 -10.07 7.65 -19.75
C GLY A 210 -9.36 6.29 -19.82
N LEU A 211 -9.23 5.64 -18.67
CA LEU A 211 -8.66 4.30 -18.57
C LEU A 211 -9.54 3.27 -19.26
N ALA A 212 -10.85 3.24 -18.99
CA ALA A 212 -11.77 2.29 -19.61
C ALA A 212 -11.79 2.42 -21.14
N LYS A 213 -11.84 3.64 -21.68
CA LYS A 213 -11.82 3.89 -23.13
C LYS A 213 -10.51 3.47 -23.77
N PHE A 214 -9.38 3.85 -23.18
CA PHE A 214 -8.06 3.45 -23.67
C PHE A 214 -7.89 1.93 -23.64
N MET A 215 -8.30 1.29 -22.55
CA MET A 215 -8.23 -0.17 -22.47
C MET A 215 -9.11 -0.83 -23.52
N THR A 216 -10.34 -0.35 -23.75
CA THR A 216 -11.21 -0.88 -24.82
C THR A 216 -10.58 -0.78 -26.21
N TYR A 217 -9.89 0.34 -26.50
CA TYR A 217 -9.11 0.50 -27.74
C TYR A 217 -7.99 -0.53 -27.85
N ILE A 218 -7.17 -0.69 -26.80
CA ILE A 218 -6.08 -1.67 -26.74
C ILE A 218 -6.61 -3.09 -26.89
N CYS A 219 -7.75 -3.41 -26.27
CA CYS A 219 -8.43 -4.70 -26.36
C CYS A 219 -8.84 -5.02 -27.81
N THR A 220 -9.44 -4.04 -28.49
CA THR A 220 -9.81 -4.18 -29.92
C THR A 220 -8.58 -4.44 -30.80
N LYS A 221 -7.46 -3.75 -30.53
CA LYS A 221 -6.19 -3.96 -31.25
C LYS A 221 -5.58 -5.32 -30.96
N LEU A 222 -5.62 -5.73 -29.70
CA LEU A 222 -5.12 -7.03 -29.27
C LEU A 222 -5.93 -8.16 -29.92
N GLN A 223 -7.26 -8.05 -30.00
CA GLN A 223 -8.10 -9.02 -30.68
C GLN A 223 -7.75 -9.14 -32.17
N ALA A 224 -7.65 -8.02 -32.89
CA ALA A 224 -7.27 -8.05 -34.31
C ALA A 224 -5.88 -8.67 -34.52
N LYS A 225 -4.93 -8.37 -33.63
CA LYS A 225 -3.58 -8.96 -33.65
C LYS A 225 -3.63 -10.46 -33.34
N ALA A 226 -4.34 -10.88 -32.30
CA ALA A 226 -4.48 -12.28 -31.90
C ALA A 226 -5.04 -13.15 -33.03
N GLN A 227 -6.09 -12.66 -33.71
CA GLN A 227 -6.67 -13.37 -34.86
C GLN A 227 -5.71 -13.52 -36.04
N LYS A 228 -4.92 -12.48 -36.33
CA LYS A 228 -3.90 -12.51 -37.39
C LYS A 228 -2.76 -13.48 -37.05
N GLU A 229 -2.29 -13.44 -35.81
CA GLU A 229 -1.24 -14.33 -35.31
C GLU A 229 -1.69 -15.80 -35.31
N LEU A 230 -2.94 -16.08 -34.90
CA LEU A 230 -3.51 -17.43 -34.95
C LEU A 230 -3.49 -17.99 -36.38
N ARG A 231 -3.94 -17.22 -37.37
CA ARG A 231 -3.91 -17.65 -38.77
C ARG A 231 -2.49 -17.91 -39.27
N SER A 232 -1.58 -16.96 -39.03
CA SER A 232 -0.18 -17.07 -39.45
C SER A 232 0.54 -18.25 -38.80
N SER A 233 0.35 -18.46 -37.49
CA SER A 233 0.98 -19.55 -36.74
C SER A 233 0.48 -20.91 -37.21
N MET A 234 -0.80 -21.03 -37.56
CA MET A 234 -1.36 -22.24 -38.16
C MET A 234 -0.81 -22.54 -39.55
N ASP A 235 -0.60 -21.52 -40.39
CA ASP A 235 -0.05 -21.71 -41.73
C ASP A 235 1.43 -22.12 -41.69
N ILE A 236 2.22 -21.50 -40.81
CA ILE A 236 3.63 -21.87 -40.59
C ILE A 236 3.73 -23.30 -40.05
N ALA A 237 2.90 -23.67 -39.08
CA ALA A 237 2.92 -25.01 -38.50
C ALA A 237 2.53 -26.12 -39.48
N LYS A 238 1.71 -25.81 -40.50
CA LYS A 238 1.41 -26.71 -41.62
C LYS A 238 2.59 -26.83 -42.58
N ALA A 239 3.25 -25.71 -42.90
CA ALA A 239 4.40 -25.69 -43.79
C ALA A 239 5.61 -26.47 -43.21
N GLU A 240 5.87 -26.33 -41.91
CA GLU A 240 7.04 -26.93 -41.24
C GLU A 240 6.79 -28.33 -40.65
N LYS A 241 5.60 -28.91 -40.84
CA LYS A 241 5.16 -30.18 -40.21
C LYS A 241 5.25 -30.22 -38.68
N ARG A 242 5.43 -29.07 -38.00
CA ARG A 242 5.42 -28.95 -36.52
C ARG A 242 4.01 -28.81 -35.97
N THR A 243 3.05 -29.48 -36.58
CA THR A 243 1.65 -29.33 -36.23
C THR A 243 1.39 -29.73 -34.78
N THR A 244 2.21 -30.59 -34.16
CA THR A 244 2.07 -31.09 -32.77
C THR A 244 2.32 -30.06 -31.66
N VAL A 245 2.87 -28.88 -31.95
CA VAL A 245 3.18 -27.84 -30.93
C VAL A 245 2.51 -26.50 -31.28
N ALA A 246 1.86 -26.44 -32.44
CA ALA A 246 1.36 -25.22 -33.06
C ALA A 246 0.45 -24.38 -32.14
N TYR A 247 -0.48 -25.01 -31.41
CA TYR A 247 -1.40 -24.27 -30.54
C TYR A 247 -0.73 -23.79 -29.27
N SER A 248 0.25 -24.53 -28.77
CA SER A 248 1.04 -24.10 -27.61
C SER A 248 1.98 -22.94 -27.93
N ASP A 249 2.52 -22.89 -29.16
CA ASP A 249 3.31 -21.76 -29.65
C ASP A 249 2.43 -20.53 -29.87
N THR A 250 1.25 -20.69 -30.51
CA THR A 250 0.29 -19.57 -30.67
C THR A 250 -0.15 -19.00 -29.32
N LEU A 251 -0.45 -19.86 -28.34
CA LEU A 251 -0.79 -19.41 -26.98
C LEU A 251 0.35 -18.63 -26.34
N THR A 252 1.59 -19.11 -26.50
CA THR A 252 2.77 -18.44 -25.93
C THR A 252 2.91 -17.03 -26.51
N VAL A 253 2.81 -16.90 -27.84
CA VAL A 253 2.86 -15.59 -28.52
C VAL A 253 1.71 -14.68 -28.09
N LEU A 254 0.50 -15.21 -27.90
CA LEU A 254 -0.64 -14.45 -27.40
C LEU A 254 -0.35 -13.88 -25.99
N LEU A 255 0.07 -14.73 -25.06
CA LEU A 255 0.37 -14.33 -23.67
C LEU A 255 1.55 -13.34 -23.61
N GLU A 256 2.58 -13.53 -24.43
CA GLU A 256 3.73 -12.61 -24.53
C GLU A 256 3.31 -11.25 -25.11
N ASN A 257 2.43 -11.23 -26.10
CA ASN A 257 1.89 -9.98 -26.65
C ASN A 257 1.12 -9.20 -25.58
N ILE A 258 0.31 -9.89 -24.76
CA ILE A 258 -0.44 -9.25 -23.67
C ILE A 258 0.51 -8.75 -22.58
N ALA A 259 1.50 -9.55 -22.20
CA ALA A 259 2.53 -9.15 -21.23
C ALA A 259 3.27 -7.89 -21.71
N ARG A 260 3.65 -7.83 -22.99
CA ARG A 260 4.31 -6.65 -23.58
C ARG A 260 3.42 -5.41 -23.56
N VAL A 261 2.12 -5.57 -23.84
CA VAL A 261 1.13 -4.46 -23.74
C VAL A 261 1.05 -3.93 -22.31
N VAL A 262 1.03 -4.81 -21.30
CA VAL A 262 1.06 -4.40 -19.89
C VAL A 262 2.35 -3.65 -19.57
N GLU A 263 3.51 -4.13 -20.03
CA GLU A 263 4.81 -3.50 -19.75
C GLU A 263 4.93 -2.08 -20.33
N VAL A 264 4.55 -1.89 -21.59
CA VAL A 264 4.62 -0.58 -22.25
C VAL A 264 3.64 0.40 -21.61
N ASN A 265 2.40 -0.04 -21.38
CA ASN A 265 1.36 0.84 -20.84
C ASN A 265 1.57 1.18 -19.36
N GLN A 266 2.25 0.30 -18.59
CA GLN A 266 2.50 0.55 -17.19
C GLN A 266 3.29 1.84 -16.94
N ALA A 267 4.34 2.10 -17.71
CA ALA A 267 5.14 3.31 -17.54
C ALA A 267 4.29 4.59 -17.76
N ILE A 268 3.38 4.53 -18.74
CA ILE A 268 2.49 5.66 -19.07
C ILE A 268 1.43 5.83 -17.98
N ILE A 269 0.84 4.73 -17.50
CA ILE A 269 -0.18 4.75 -16.45
C ILE A 269 0.42 5.23 -15.10
N GLU A 270 1.58 4.71 -14.69
CA GLU A 270 2.26 5.15 -13.46
C GLU A 270 2.57 6.66 -13.51
N ASN A 271 3.06 7.16 -14.66
CA ASN A 271 3.43 8.57 -14.82
C ASN A 271 2.22 9.52 -14.91
N CYS A 272 1.13 9.11 -15.53
CA CYS A 272 -0.01 10.00 -15.82
C CYS A 272 -1.20 9.83 -14.86
N TYR A 273 -1.44 8.63 -14.34
CA TYR A 273 -2.59 8.30 -13.48
C TYR A 273 -2.18 7.99 -12.03
N GLY A 274 -0.87 7.84 -11.77
CA GLY A 274 -0.33 7.51 -10.46
C GLY A 274 -0.28 6.01 -10.17
N ALA A 275 0.52 5.64 -9.17
CA ALA A 275 0.70 4.25 -8.74
C ALA A 275 -0.59 3.67 -8.11
N GLY A 276 -0.86 2.39 -8.36
CA GLY A 276 -2.02 1.68 -7.80
C GLY A 276 -3.29 1.68 -8.69
N ARG A 277 -3.19 2.23 -9.90
CA ARG A 277 -4.25 2.19 -10.94
C ARG A 277 -4.04 1.08 -11.97
N LEU A 278 -3.03 0.22 -11.79
CA LEU A 278 -2.76 -0.89 -12.71
C LEU A 278 -3.76 -2.06 -12.56
N VAL A 279 -4.34 -2.24 -11.36
CA VAL A 279 -5.31 -3.32 -11.08
C VAL A 279 -6.55 -3.27 -11.99
N PRO A 280 -7.29 -2.14 -12.15
CA PRO A 280 -8.43 -2.07 -13.06
C PRO A 280 -8.04 -2.27 -14.53
N VAL A 281 -6.84 -1.85 -14.93
CA VAL A 281 -6.30 -2.08 -16.28
C VAL A 281 -6.12 -3.57 -16.54
N ILE A 282 -5.50 -4.26 -15.60
CA ILE A 282 -5.27 -5.70 -15.68
C ILE A 282 -6.58 -6.46 -15.63
N ALA A 283 -7.58 -6.00 -14.88
CA ALA A 283 -8.91 -6.60 -14.87
C ALA A 283 -9.56 -6.63 -16.27
N ILE A 284 -9.44 -5.53 -17.02
CA ILE A 284 -9.97 -5.43 -18.39
C ILE A 284 -9.14 -6.30 -19.34
N LEU A 285 -7.81 -6.22 -19.29
CA LEU A 285 -6.94 -7.03 -20.16
C LEU A 285 -7.08 -8.53 -19.90
N GLN A 286 -7.26 -8.93 -18.64
CA GLN A 286 -7.42 -10.34 -18.27
C GLN A 286 -8.70 -10.91 -18.89
N ARG A 287 -9.79 -10.13 -18.93
CA ARG A 287 -11.05 -10.56 -19.56
C ARG A 287 -10.84 -10.86 -21.05
N GLU A 288 -10.18 -9.96 -21.77
CA GLU A 288 -9.87 -10.20 -23.19
C GLU A 288 -8.89 -11.35 -23.40
N CYS A 289 -7.91 -11.48 -22.51
CA CYS A 289 -6.99 -12.61 -22.51
C CYS A 289 -7.78 -13.92 -22.40
N ASP A 290 -8.72 -13.99 -21.46
CA ASP A 290 -9.54 -15.17 -21.25
C ASP A 290 -10.40 -15.49 -22.48
N ASP A 291 -11.03 -14.48 -23.10
CA ASP A 291 -11.84 -14.66 -24.30
C ASP A 291 -11.04 -15.18 -25.50
N GLU A 292 -9.85 -14.63 -25.75
CA GLU A 292 -8.99 -15.09 -26.85
C GLU A 292 -8.38 -16.47 -26.57
N VAL A 293 -8.02 -16.77 -25.32
CA VAL A 293 -7.56 -18.11 -24.91
C VAL A 293 -8.68 -19.13 -25.05
N VAL A 294 -9.92 -18.79 -24.68
CA VAL A 294 -11.08 -19.68 -24.85
C VAL A 294 -11.31 -20.00 -26.33
N LYS A 295 -11.25 -19.00 -27.22
CA LYS A 295 -11.35 -19.23 -28.69
C LYS A 295 -10.24 -20.15 -29.19
N LEU A 296 -9.00 -19.93 -28.76
CA LEU A 296 -7.87 -20.78 -29.14
C LEU A 296 -8.05 -22.24 -28.66
N VAL A 297 -8.49 -22.43 -27.41
CA VAL A 297 -8.72 -23.76 -26.82
C VAL A 297 -9.89 -24.47 -27.50
N LEU A 298 -10.93 -23.74 -27.91
CA LEU A 298 -12.05 -24.26 -28.70
C LEU A 298 -11.58 -24.77 -30.06
N GLU A 299 -10.79 -23.98 -30.78
CA GLU A 299 -10.21 -24.40 -32.06
C GLU A 299 -9.27 -25.60 -31.90
N PHE A 300 -8.44 -25.59 -30.86
CA PHE A 300 -7.59 -26.73 -30.50
C PHE A 300 -8.39 -28.01 -30.28
N ASN A 301 -9.46 -27.94 -29.47
CA ASN A 301 -10.34 -29.07 -29.19
C ASN A 301 -11.01 -29.62 -30.46
N LYS A 302 -11.48 -28.73 -31.34
CA LYS A 302 -12.13 -29.09 -32.60
C LYS A 302 -11.15 -29.74 -33.57
N ASN A 303 -9.98 -29.13 -33.78
CA ASN A 303 -9.01 -29.58 -34.78
C ASN A 303 -8.26 -30.85 -34.35
N ARG A 304 -8.03 -31.04 -33.04
CA ARG A 304 -7.42 -32.26 -32.48
C ARG A 304 -8.40 -33.39 -32.19
N GLN A 305 -9.70 -33.11 -32.30
CA GLN A 305 -10.78 -34.06 -32.02
C GLN A 305 -10.66 -34.69 -30.62
N ILE A 306 -10.31 -33.87 -29.62
CA ILE A 306 -10.03 -34.34 -28.25
C ILE A 306 -11.21 -35.12 -27.69
N GLY A 307 -12.44 -34.67 -27.93
CA GLY A 307 -13.65 -35.40 -27.51
C GLY A 307 -13.76 -36.81 -28.09
N ARG A 308 -13.42 -37.01 -29.36
CA ARG A 308 -13.42 -38.35 -29.99
C ARG A 308 -12.31 -39.22 -29.42
N ARG A 309 -11.11 -38.68 -29.21
CA ARG A 309 -9.98 -39.41 -28.63
C ARG A 309 -10.26 -39.82 -27.17
N VAL A 310 -10.90 -38.97 -26.39
CA VAL A 310 -11.34 -39.28 -25.02
C VAL A 310 -12.42 -40.37 -25.01
N ALA A 311 -13.38 -40.33 -25.93
CA ALA A 311 -14.38 -41.40 -26.08
C ALA A 311 -13.73 -42.75 -26.39
N GLN A 312 -12.80 -42.78 -27.36
CA GLN A 312 -12.03 -43.99 -27.69
C GLN A 312 -11.23 -44.52 -26.48
N ILE A 313 -10.62 -43.64 -25.68
CA ILE A 313 -9.90 -44.04 -24.44
C ILE A 313 -10.87 -44.63 -23.42
N ASN A 314 -12.04 -44.01 -23.23
CA ASN A 314 -13.05 -44.50 -22.29
C ASN A 314 -13.62 -45.86 -22.71
N ASP A 315 -13.84 -46.07 -24.01
CA ASP A 315 -14.30 -47.35 -24.55
C ASP A 315 -13.24 -48.44 -24.40
N PHE A 316 -11.96 -48.10 -24.59
CA PHE A 316 -10.85 -49.01 -24.30
C PHE A 316 -10.78 -49.38 -22.82
N ILE A 317 -10.94 -48.42 -21.90
CA ILE A 317 -10.95 -48.67 -20.46
C ILE A 317 -12.13 -49.55 -20.04
N LYS A 318 -13.33 -49.31 -20.58
CA LYS A 318 -14.53 -50.13 -20.31
C LYS A 318 -14.37 -51.56 -20.81
N ASN A 319 -13.77 -51.75 -21.99
CA ASN A 319 -13.52 -53.09 -22.54
C ASN A 319 -12.32 -53.81 -21.89
N SER A 320 -11.37 -53.08 -21.31
CA SER A 320 -10.19 -53.63 -20.61
C SER A 320 -10.55 -54.38 -19.31
N GLY A 321 -11.74 -54.14 -18.73
CA GLY A 321 -12.26 -54.87 -17.58
C GLY A 321 -12.74 -56.30 -17.88
N ASN A 322 -12.92 -56.67 -19.16
CA ASN A 322 -13.34 -58.02 -19.57
C ASN A 322 -12.15 -58.83 -20.11
N THR A 323 -11.25 -59.24 -19.22
CA THR A 323 -10.14 -60.16 -19.51
C THR A 323 -10.60 -61.63 -19.61
N ALA A 324 -11.71 -61.91 -20.29
CA ALA A 324 -12.25 -63.27 -20.47
C ALA A 324 -12.68 -63.59 -21.91
N ALA A 325 -12.16 -62.90 -22.92
CA ALA A 325 -12.37 -63.28 -24.33
C ALA A 325 -11.07 -63.20 -25.13
N MET A 326 -10.08 -64.01 -24.73
CA MET A 326 -8.94 -64.36 -25.58
C MET A 326 -9.43 -65.41 -26.59
N GLY A 327 -10.04 -64.96 -27.69
CA GLY A 327 -10.55 -65.86 -28.71
C GLY A 327 -11.10 -65.12 -29.93
N HIS A 328 -10.35 -65.17 -31.03
CA HIS A 328 -10.74 -64.76 -32.38
C HIS A 328 -10.90 -63.26 -32.66
N TYR A 329 -9.81 -62.66 -33.13
CA TYR A 329 -9.88 -61.54 -34.07
C TYR A 329 -10.62 -61.98 -35.35
N ARG A 330 -11.94 -61.79 -35.40
CA ARG A 330 -12.66 -61.68 -36.67
C ARG A 330 -12.34 -60.31 -37.27
N LYS A 331 -11.58 -60.30 -38.37
CA LYS A 331 -11.51 -59.18 -39.31
C LYS A 331 -12.95 -58.82 -39.74
N PRO A 332 -13.42 -57.57 -39.57
CA PRO A 332 -14.48 -57.07 -40.43
C PRO A 332 -13.81 -56.73 -41.78
N SER A 333 -14.13 -57.53 -42.79
CA SER A 333 -13.88 -57.20 -44.18
C SER A 333 -14.74 -55.99 -44.56
N GLY A 334 -14.11 -54.83 -44.74
CA GLY A 334 -14.72 -53.65 -45.35
C GLY A 334 -14.44 -52.35 -44.60
N GLY A 335 -13.34 -51.67 -44.95
CA GLY A 335 -13.17 -50.24 -44.69
C GLY A 335 -12.20 -49.87 -43.55
N GLY A 336 -11.03 -49.34 -43.92
CA GLY A 336 -10.29 -48.37 -43.09
C GLY A 336 -9.47 -48.93 -41.92
N SER A 337 -8.20 -49.22 -42.17
CA SER A 337 -7.15 -49.41 -41.15
C SER A 337 -6.77 -48.10 -40.43
N MET A 338 -7.73 -47.27 -40.00
CA MET A 338 -7.45 -45.87 -39.63
C MET A 338 -7.97 -45.37 -38.28
N ASP A 339 -8.14 -46.23 -37.27
CA ASP A 339 -8.61 -45.77 -35.94
C ASP A 339 -8.13 -46.63 -34.77
N LYS A 340 -6.86 -47.05 -34.78
CA LYS A 340 -6.21 -47.54 -33.55
C LYS A 340 -5.60 -46.35 -32.83
N LEU A 341 -6.00 -46.11 -31.58
CA LEU A 341 -5.39 -45.12 -30.68
C LEU A 341 -3.85 -45.32 -30.67
N ASN A 342 -3.13 -44.43 -31.34
CA ASN A 342 -1.67 -44.43 -31.32
C ASN A 342 -1.20 -43.75 -30.04
N ALA A 343 -0.52 -44.50 -29.16
CA ALA A 343 0.02 -43.98 -27.90
C ALA A 343 0.94 -42.76 -28.11
N LYS A 344 1.69 -42.72 -29.23
CA LYS A 344 2.56 -41.59 -29.59
C LYS A 344 1.79 -40.29 -29.86
N ASP A 345 0.60 -40.37 -30.47
CA ASP A 345 -0.22 -39.19 -30.76
C ASP A 345 -0.86 -38.64 -29.48
N ILE A 346 -1.20 -39.53 -28.54
CA ILE A 346 -1.73 -39.14 -27.22
C ILE A 346 -0.62 -38.51 -26.37
N ASP A 347 0.59 -39.08 -26.39
CA ASP A 347 1.75 -38.52 -25.70
C ASP A 347 2.10 -37.12 -26.23
N ALA A 348 2.10 -36.93 -27.56
CA ALA A 348 2.28 -35.61 -28.18
C ALA A 348 1.19 -34.60 -27.76
N LEU A 349 -0.07 -35.02 -27.68
CA LEU A 349 -1.18 -34.17 -27.20
C LEU A 349 -1.04 -33.81 -25.73
N ILE A 350 -0.66 -34.76 -24.87
CA ILE A 350 -0.38 -34.51 -23.45
C ILE A 350 0.79 -33.54 -23.30
N GLY A 351 1.83 -33.68 -24.13
CA GLY A 351 2.95 -32.76 -24.22
C GLY A 351 2.50 -31.33 -24.56
N GLU A 352 1.70 -31.15 -25.62
CA GLU A 352 1.15 -29.85 -26.04
C GLU A 352 0.30 -29.21 -24.94
N ILE A 353 -0.58 -30.00 -24.27
CA ILE A 353 -1.39 -29.54 -23.13
C ILE A 353 -0.52 -29.13 -21.93
N THR A 354 0.54 -29.89 -21.66
CA THR A 354 1.47 -29.59 -20.55
C THR A 354 2.20 -28.28 -20.80
N ILE A 355 2.62 -28.02 -22.04
CA ILE A 355 3.24 -26.74 -22.43
C ILE A 355 2.22 -25.61 -22.26
N ILE A 356 1.00 -25.74 -22.79
CA ILE A 356 -0.08 -24.77 -22.63
C ILE A 356 -0.30 -24.40 -21.15
N HIS A 357 -0.39 -25.41 -20.30
CA HIS A 357 -0.55 -25.21 -18.85
C HIS A 357 0.63 -24.48 -18.22
N SER A 358 1.87 -24.89 -18.55
CA SER A 358 3.07 -24.25 -18.00
C SER A 358 3.16 -22.77 -18.37
N ARG A 359 2.76 -22.41 -19.60
CA ARG A 359 2.76 -21.03 -20.09
C ARG A 359 1.68 -20.17 -19.44
N ALA A 360 0.48 -20.73 -19.27
CA ALA A 360 -0.59 -20.11 -18.50
C ALA A 360 -0.17 -19.81 -17.05
N GLU A 361 0.52 -20.74 -16.39
CA GLU A 361 1.01 -20.56 -15.02
C GLU A 361 2.05 -19.42 -14.93
N LEU A 362 2.98 -19.36 -15.88
CA LEU A 362 3.99 -18.30 -15.95
C LEU A 362 3.36 -16.93 -16.14
N TYR A 363 2.35 -16.82 -17.01
CA TYR A 363 1.62 -15.57 -17.22
C TYR A 363 0.90 -15.09 -15.95
N VAL A 364 0.18 -15.98 -15.25
CA VAL A 364 -0.51 -15.61 -14.00
C VAL A 364 0.50 -15.17 -12.92
N LYS A 365 1.65 -15.85 -12.82
CA LYS A 365 2.73 -15.44 -11.91
C LYS A 365 3.29 -14.06 -12.27
N PHE A 366 3.50 -13.80 -13.56
CA PHE A 366 3.96 -12.51 -14.08
C PHE A 366 2.97 -11.39 -13.71
N ILE A 367 1.69 -11.55 -14.00
CA ILE A 367 0.65 -10.55 -13.69
C ILE A 367 0.56 -10.28 -12.18
N ARG A 368 0.54 -11.34 -11.35
CA ARG A 368 0.50 -11.18 -9.89
C ARG A 368 1.70 -10.39 -9.37
N ARG A 369 2.90 -10.72 -9.82
CA ARG A 369 4.13 -10.01 -9.44
C ARG A 369 4.07 -8.54 -9.87
N ARG A 370 3.52 -8.26 -11.06
CA ARG A 370 3.44 -6.90 -11.58
C ARG A 370 2.47 -6.02 -10.81
N CYS A 371 1.28 -6.54 -10.47
CA CYS A 371 0.33 -5.84 -9.62
C CYS A 371 0.86 -5.58 -8.21
N ALA A 372 1.52 -6.58 -7.61
CA ALA A 372 2.10 -6.43 -6.28
C ALA A 372 3.14 -5.28 -6.26
N ASN A 373 4.04 -5.26 -7.25
CA ASN A 373 5.02 -4.18 -7.37
C ASN A 373 4.40 -2.78 -7.57
N ASP A 374 3.28 -2.67 -8.29
CA ASP A 374 2.57 -1.39 -8.47
C ASP A 374 1.86 -0.95 -7.18
N LEU A 375 1.25 -1.89 -6.47
CA LEU A 375 0.60 -1.64 -5.18
C LEU A 375 1.61 -1.27 -4.10
N ASP A 376 2.79 -1.87 -4.09
CA ASP A 376 3.87 -1.51 -3.16
C ASP A 376 4.31 -0.06 -3.33
N LYS A 377 4.40 0.42 -4.57
CA LYS A 377 4.71 1.82 -4.90
C LYS A 377 3.56 2.80 -4.61
N SER A 378 2.33 2.31 -4.50
CA SER A 378 1.17 3.16 -4.21
C SER A 378 1.19 3.66 -2.76
N SER A 379 0.75 4.89 -2.55
CA SER A 379 0.58 5.50 -1.23
C SER A 379 -0.69 5.01 -0.50
N LEU A 380 -1.29 3.91 -0.95
CA LEU A 380 -2.50 3.32 -0.36
C LEU A 380 -2.15 2.67 0.98
N ASP A 381 -3.10 2.64 1.91
CA ASP A 381 -2.96 1.91 3.16
C ASP A 381 -2.81 0.40 2.91
N GLN A 382 -2.14 -0.30 3.82
CA GLN A 382 -1.86 -1.73 3.68
C GLN A 382 -3.15 -2.55 3.50
N GLU A 383 -4.24 -2.17 4.18
CA GLU A 383 -5.55 -2.80 4.06
C GLU A 383 -6.18 -2.63 2.66
N ALA A 384 -6.01 -1.45 2.04
CA ALA A 384 -6.46 -1.19 0.68
C ALA A 384 -5.60 -1.92 -0.37
N LYS A 385 -4.29 -2.12 -0.11
CA LYS A 385 -3.41 -2.95 -0.94
C LYS A 385 -3.85 -4.42 -0.91
N ASP A 386 -4.13 -4.93 0.28
CA ASP A 386 -4.58 -6.32 0.47
C ASP A 386 -5.96 -6.55 -0.15
N ALA A 387 -6.89 -5.60 -0.04
CA ALA A 387 -8.19 -5.65 -0.71
C ALA A 387 -8.05 -5.73 -2.24
N LYS A 388 -7.21 -4.89 -2.85
CA LYS A 388 -6.94 -4.91 -4.30
C LYS A 388 -6.20 -6.17 -4.76
N LEU A 389 -5.30 -6.71 -3.94
CA LEU A 389 -4.66 -8.00 -4.20
C LEU A 389 -5.67 -9.15 -4.15
N ASN A 390 -6.63 -9.10 -3.23
CA ASN A 390 -7.72 -10.07 -3.15
C ASN A 390 -8.65 -9.95 -4.36
N GLU A 391 -9.04 -8.74 -4.76
CA GLU A 391 -9.81 -8.49 -5.98
C GLU A 391 -9.10 -9.05 -7.22
N LEU A 392 -7.79 -8.77 -7.38
CA LEU A 392 -6.99 -9.34 -8.45
C LEU A 392 -6.98 -10.87 -8.40
N ASN A 393 -6.80 -11.45 -7.22
CA ASN A 393 -6.84 -12.90 -7.06
C ASN A 393 -8.23 -13.47 -7.36
N GLU A 394 -9.32 -12.76 -7.09
CA GLU A 394 -10.67 -13.16 -7.50
C GLU A 394 -10.85 -13.08 -9.01
N ILE A 395 -10.37 -12.02 -9.67
CA ILE A 395 -10.44 -11.88 -11.13
C ILE A 395 -9.66 -13.00 -11.81
N LEU A 396 -8.46 -13.30 -11.33
CA LEU A 396 -7.66 -14.44 -11.81
C LEU A 396 -8.25 -15.81 -11.44
N GLN A 397 -9.23 -15.87 -10.54
CA GLN A 397 -9.92 -17.09 -10.11
C GLN A 397 -11.31 -17.27 -10.72
N LYS A 398 -11.96 -16.20 -11.20
CA LYS A 398 -13.31 -16.25 -11.75
C LYS A 398 -13.35 -17.19 -12.97
N LYS A 399 -14.43 -17.96 -13.05
CA LYS A 399 -14.77 -18.71 -14.27
C LYS A 399 -15.19 -17.70 -15.34
N PRO A 400 -14.85 -17.89 -16.63
CA PRO A 400 -15.47 -17.11 -17.69
C PRO A 400 -16.98 -17.33 -17.60
N SER A 401 -17.74 -16.32 -17.16
CA SER A 401 -19.18 -16.42 -16.92
C SER A 401 -19.98 -15.86 -18.10
N GLU A 402 -20.89 -16.69 -18.61
CA GLU A 402 -22.27 -16.32 -18.96
C GLU A 402 -22.53 -15.22 -20.01
N HIS A 403 -21.81 -15.21 -21.13
CA HIS A 403 -22.23 -14.42 -22.31
C HIS A 403 -22.24 -15.18 -23.65
N ALA A 404 -22.11 -16.51 -23.63
CA ALA A 404 -22.43 -17.32 -24.81
C ALA A 404 -23.84 -17.90 -24.65
N ASP A 405 -24.78 -17.36 -25.43
CA ASP A 405 -26.15 -17.83 -25.57
C ASP A 405 -26.27 -19.36 -25.64
N ALA A 406 -27.39 -19.81 -25.09
CA ALA A 406 -27.82 -21.20 -24.99
C ALA A 406 -27.61 -22.00 -26.29
N GLY A 407 -26.97 -23.17 -26.17
CA GLY A 407 -27.02 -24.19 -27.22
C GLY A 407 -25.71 -24.88 -27.59
N SER A 408 -24.80 -25.14 -26.64
CA SER A 408 -23.76 -26.18 -26.76
C SER A 408 -23.07 -26.37 -25.41
N SER A 409 -23.55 -27.32 -24.61
CA SER A 409 -22.98 -27.66 -23.30
C SER A 409 -21.57 -28.26 -23.44
N TRP A 410 -20.54 -27.40 -23.45
CA TRP A 410 -19.17 -27.76 -23.10
C TRP A 410 -18.69 -26.79 -22.02
N ASN A 411 -18.55 -27.29 -20.79
CA ASN A 411 -17.96 -26.54 -19.68
C ASN A 411 -16.49 -26.27 -19.98
N LEU A 412 -16.17 -25.14 -20.60
CA LEU A 412 -14.79 -24.70 -20.81
C LEU A 412 -14.22 -24.19 -19.50
N PRO A 413 -13.10 -24.75 -19.04
CA PRO A 413 -12.58 -24.37 -17.75
C PRO A 413 -11.80 -23.03 -17.81
N SER A 414 -12.00 -22.15 -16.81
CA SER A 414 -11.11 -20.98 -16.57
C SER A 414 -9.64 -21.43 -16.51
N LEU A 415 -8.70 -20.51 -16.78
CA LEU A 415 -7.25 -20.71 -16.58
C LEU A 415 -6.94 -21.47 -15.28
N ARG A 416 -7.72 -21.27 -14.21
CA ARG A 416 -7.54 -22.00 -12.96
C ARG A 416 -7.89 -23.49 -13.01
N THR A 417 -8.88 -23.91 -13.79
CA THR A 417 -9.24 -25.34 -13.89
C THR A 417 -8.20 -26.11 -14.71
N LEU A 418 -7.54 -25.43 -15.66
CA LEU A 418 -6.29 -25.92 -16.24
C LEU A 418 -5.22 -26.03 -15.14
N LEU A 419 -5.04 -24.99 -14.30
CA LEU A 419 -4.02 -24.92 -13.23
C LEU A 419 -4.22 -25.91 -12.06
N HIS A 420 -5.45 -26.26 -11.69
CA HIS A 420 -5.76 -27.14 -10.55
C HIS A 420 -5.51 -28.63 -10.81
N GLY A 421 -5.21 -29.02 -12.05
CA GLY A 421 -4.74 -30.38 -12.36
C GLY A 421 -3.39 -30.70 -11.71
N ARG A 422 -2.54 -29.68 -11.50
CA ARG A 422 -1.15 -29.85 -11.04
C ARG A 422 -0.98 -29.84 -9.52
N LYS A 423 -1.72 -29.01 -8.79
CA LYS A 423 -1.61 -28.94 -7.31
C LYS A 423 -1.99 -30.23 -6.57
N ARG A 424 -2.74 -31.14 -7.22
CA ARG A 424 -3.10 -32.45 -6.67
C ARG A 424 -2.06 -33.54 -6.97
N LEU A 425 -1.03 -33.25 -7.78
CA LEU A 425 0.09 -34.14 -8.11
C LEU A 425 1.32 -33.90 -7.22
N GLU A 426 1.40 -32.77 -6.52
CA GLU A 426 2.54 -32.40 -5.66
C GLU A 426 2.34 -32.74 -4.17
N SER A 427 1.13 -33.10 -3.74
CA SER A 427 0.85 -33.49 -2.34
C SER A 427 0.97 -34.99 -2.05
N ASP A 428 1.12 -35.84 -3.07
CA ASP A 428 1.26 -37.29 -2.91
C ASP A 428 2.62 -37.77 -3.46
N ARG A 429 3.65 -37.74 -2.61
CA ARG A 429 4.74 -38.72 -2.68
C ARG A 429 5.01 -39.25 -1.27
N PRO A 430 5.00 -40.57 -1.12
CA PRO A 430 6.29 -41.24 -0.97
C PRO A 430 6.42 -42.53 -1.78
N GLY A 431 7.65 -42.84 -2.20
CA GLY A 431 8.15 -44.22 -2.32
C GLY A 431 7.86 -45.02 -3.59
N GLN A 432 8.94 -45.24 -4.37
CA GLN A 432 9.26 -46.42 -5.20
C GLN A 432 8.39 -46.81 -6.42
N SER A 433 9.09 -46.78 -7.58
CA SER A 433 9.14 -47.79 -8.65
C SER A 433 7.83 -48.49 -9.05
N GLY A 434 7.28 -48.08 -10.20
CA GLY A 434 6.23 -48.82 -10.88
C GLY A 434 5.48 -47.99 -11.92
N ALA A 435 5.93 -48.09 -13.17
CA ALA A 435 5.16 -47.96 -14.41
C ALA A 435 4.24 -46.73 -14.63
N GLY A 436 4.55 -45.99 -15.70
CA GLY A 436 3.77 -44.89 -16.29
C GLY A 436 2.37 -45.24 -16.81
N ALA A 437 1.51 -45.84 -15.99
CA ALA A 437 0.11 -46.16 -16.31
C ALA A 437 -0.93 -45.44 -15.43
N ALA A 438 -0.51 -44.74 -14.36
CA ALA A 438 -1.44 -44.10 -13.42
C ALA A 438 -1.83 -42.64 -13.77
N MET A 439 -1.20 -42.03 -14.78
CA MET A 439 -1.52 -40.65 -15.18
C MET A 439 -2.84 -40.53 -15.98
N PHE A 440 -3.39 -41.65 -16.48
CA PHE A 440 -4.56 -41.69 -17.37
C PHE A 440 -5.92 -41.69 -16.68
N GLN A 441 -6.01 -41.92 -15.36
CA GLN A 441 -7.32 -41.99 -14.69
C GLN A 441 -7.76 -40.68 -14.01
N HIS A 442 -6.87 -39.70 -13.84
CA HIS A 442 -7.20 -38.49 -13.08
C HIS A 442 -7.47 -37.23 -13.92
N VAL A 443 -6.89 -37.14 -15.12
CA VAL A 443 -7.21 -36.04 -16.05
C VAL A 443 -8.58 -36.26 -16.72
N GLY A 444 -8.96 -37.52 -16.99
CA GLY A 444 -10.27 -37.88 -17.55
C GLY A 444 -11.45 -37.76 -16.56
N ARG A 445 -11.22 -37.89 -15.24
CA ARG A 445 -12.31 -37.81 -14.25
C ARG A 445 -12.77 -36.38 -13.93
N ARG A 446 -11.94 -35.36 -14.16
CA ARG A 446 -12.32 -33.97 -13.86
C ARG A 446 -13.06 -33.26 -14.98
N VAL A 447 -13.01 -33.80 -16.20
CA VAL A 447 -13.81 -33.31 -17.34
C VAL A 447 -15.21 -33.95 -17.39
N LEU A 448 -15.46 -35.00 -16.59
CA LEU A 448 -16.68 -35.82 -16.65
C LEU A 448 -17.62 -35.74 -15.43
N TYR A 449 -17.44 -34.81 -14.49
CA TYR A 449 -18.26 -34.76 -13.27
C TYR A 449 -19.31 -33.65 -13.19
N HIS A 450 -19.71 -33.03 -14.31
CA HIS A 450 -20.82 -32.06 -14.36
C HIS A 450 -21.77 -32.29 -15.57
N SER A 451 -22.25 -33.54 -15.73
CA SER A 451 -23.42 -33.82 -16.58
C SER A 451 -24.24 -35.00 -16.05
N GLN A 452 -24.47 -35.04 -14.73
CA GLN A 452 -25.38 -36.03 -14.15
C GLN A 452 -25.94 -35.60 -12.79
N VAL A 453 -26.56 -34.42 -12.74
CA VAL A 453 -27.60 -34.11 -11.75
C VAL A 453 -28.59 -33.17 -12.44
N HIS A 454 -29.56 -33.72 -13.15
CA HIS A 454 -30.90 -33.16 -13.40
C HIS A 454 -31.72 -34.22 -14.16
N SER A 455 -32.26 -35.16 -13.39
CA SER A 455 -33.63 -35.63 -13.51
C SER A 455 -34.16 -35.79 -12.10
#